data_AF-G4QJD9-F1
#
_entry.id   AF-G4QJD9-F1
#
_cell.length_a   1.000
_cell.length_b   1.000
_cell.length_c   1.000
_cell.angle_alpha   90.00
_cell.angle_beta   90.00
_cell.angle_gamma   90.00
#
_symmetry.space_group_name_H-M   'P 1'
#
loop_
_entity.id
_entity.type
_entity.pdbx_description
1 polymer ?
#
loop_
_entity_poly.entity_id
_entity_poly.type
_entity_poly.pdbx_seq_one_letter_code
_entity_poly.pdbx_strand_id
1 'polypeptide(L)'
;MNKFLKASIASLIFVFSMGQATAGVFSSDQVIANQQHQYNKQQVLSFVDNAEVQSKLIELGVSPAEAKQRIANMTNQELDALNNEINEMPAGGIVGTIVTVLVVVAILDLMGITDVYPFIRPIGS
;
A
#
# COMPACT_ATOMS: atom_id res chain seq x y z
N MET A 1 -32.65 60.18 -12.72
CA MET A 1 -33.23 58.84 -12.52
C MET A 1 -32.26 57.67 -12.79
N ASN A 2 -31.03 57.90 -13.27
CA ASN A 2 -30.23 56.82 -13.89
C ASN A 2 -29.24 56.14 -12.92
N LYS A 3 -28.95 56.77 -11.78
CA LYS A 3 -28.07 56.23 -10.73
C LYS A 3 -28.72 55.12 -9.91
N PHE A 4 -30.03 55.24 -9.60
CA PHE A 4 -30.79 54.22 -8.88
C PHE A 4 -31.04 52.97 -9.73
N LEU A 5 -31.25 53.14 -11.05
CA LEU A 5 -31.38 52.02 -11.98
C LEU A 5 -30.07 51.22 -12.11
N LYS A 6 -28.93 51.91 -12.18
CA LYS A 6 -27.60 51.27 -12.19
C LYS A 6 -27.28 50.55 -10.88
N ALA A 7 -27.68 51.11 -9.73
CA ALA A 7 -27.50 50.47 -8.42
C ALA A 7 -28.35 49.20 -8.26
N SER A 8 -29.58 49.20 -8.79
CA SER A 8 -30.45 48.01 -8.77
C SER A 8 -29.89 46.88 -9.63
N ILE A 9 -29.40 47.18 -10.84
CA ILE A 9 -28.79 46.19 -11.74
C ILE A 9 -27.49 45.62 -11.15
N ALA A 10 -26.66 46.44 -10.50
CA ALA A 10 -25.44 45.98 -9.84
C ALA A 10 -25.73 45.02 -8.67
N SER A 11 -26.84 45.24 -7.95
CA SER A 11 -27.25 44.36 -6.84
C SER A 11 -27.71 42.98 -7.31
N LEU A 12 -28.36 42.87 -8.49
CA LEU A 12 -28.78 41.58 -9.03
C LEU A 12 -27.59 40.72 -9.51
N ILE A 13 -26.53 41.35 -10.05
CA ILE A 13 -25.32 40.64 -10.51
C ILE A 13 -24.55 40.06 -9.32
N PHE A 14 -24.55 40.74 -8.17
CA PHE A 14 -23.85 40.28 -6.97
C PHE A 14 -24.47 39.00 -6.39
N VAL A 15 -25.80 38.90 -6.38
CA VAL A 15 -26.54 37.71 -5.89
C VAL A 15 -26.32 36.50 -6.80
N PHE A 16 -26.18 36.70 -8.11
CA PHE A 16 -25.94 35.61 -9.05
C PHE A 16 -24.49 35.09 -9.05
N SER A 17 -23.55 35.80 -8.40
CA SER A 17 -22.15 35.35 -8.25
C SER A 17 -21.93 34.46 -7.03
N MET A 18 -22.96 34.21 -6.22
CA MET A 18 -22.88 33.28 -5.11
C MET A 18 -22.79 31.85 -5.66
N GLY A 19 -21.55 31.39 -5.88
CA GLY A 19 -21.24 30.06 -6.37
C GLY A 19 -21.88 28.99 -5.48
N GLN A 20 -22.60 28.08 -6.10
CA GLN A 20 -23.16 26.90 -5.44
C GLN A 20 -21.99 26.05 -4.91
N ALA A 21 -21.77 26.05 -3.60
CA ALA A 21 -20.85 25.11 -2.97
C ALA A 21 -21.47 23.72 -3.02
N THR A 22 -21.09 22.92 -4.01
CA THR A 22 -21.45 21.50 -4.09
C THR A 22 -20.66 20.76 -3.02
N ALA A 23 -21.25 20.59 -1.84
CA ALA A 23 -20.75 19.64 -0.85
C ALA A 23 -21.07 18.24 -1.37
N GLY A 24 -20.10 17.61 -2.04
CA GLY A 24 -20.18 16.20 -2.35
C GLY A 24 -20.27 15.41 -1.04
N VAL A 25 -21.35 14.65 -0.87
CA VAL A 25 -21.44 13.65 0.19
C VAL A 25 -20.42 12.56 -0.09
N PHE A 26 -19.23 12.69 0.48
CA PHE A 26 -18.29 11.58 0.59
C PHE A 26 -18.87 10.62 1.63
N SER A 27 -19.35 9.46 1.20
CA SER A 27 -19.72 8.40 2.15
C SER A 27 -18.46 7.96 2.89
N SER A 28 -18.59 7.57 4.16
CA SER A 28 -17.47 7.01 4.93
C SER A 28 -16.79 5.86 4.18
N ASP A 29 -17.55 5.09 3.39
CA ASP A 29 -17.04 4.03 2.53
C ASP A 29 -16.06 4.53 1.45
N GLN A 30 -16.33 5.69 0.85
CA GLN A 30 -15.42 6.30 -0.13
C GLN A 30 -14.14 6.81 0.54
N VAL A 31 -14.23 7.33 1.77
CA VAL A 31 -13.06 7.77 2.53
C VAL A 31 -12.21 6.57 2.96
N ILE A 32 -12.83 5.51 3.47
CA ILE A 32 -12.15 4.27 3.87
C ILE A 32 -11.48 3.61 2.67
N ALA A 33 -12.17 3.51 1.52
CA ALA A 33 -11.59 2.99 0.30
C ALA A 33 -10.34 3.79 -0.11
N ASN A 34 -10.41 5.13 -0.10
CA ASN A 34 -9.27 5.99 -0.41
C ASN A 34 -8.11 5.80 0.57
N GLN A 35 -8.39 5.63 1.86
CA GLN A 35 -7.40 5.38 2.90
C GLN A 35 -6.70 4.02 2.71
N GLN A 36 -7.46 2.98 2.37
CA GLN A 36 -6.92 1.66 2.04
C GLN A 36 -5.98 1.73 0.83
N HIS A 37 -6.34 2.52 -0.19
CA HIS A 37 -5.49 2.73 -1.37
C HIS A 37 -4.17 3.44 -1.04
N GLN A 38 -4.21 4.48 -0.20
CA GLN A 38 -3.00 5.16 0.28
C GLN A 38 -2.12 4.19 1.08
N TYR A 39 -2.73 3.35 1.92
CA TYR A 39 -2.01 2.33 2.69
C TYR A 39 -1.33 1.29 1.79
N ASN A 40 -2.03 0.74 0.79
CA ASN A 40 -1.46 -0.21 -0.17
C ASN A 40 -0.28 0.42 -0.95
N LYS A 41 -0.40 1.69 -1.35
CA LYS A 41 0.69 2.43 -2.00
C LYS A 41 1.90 2.58 -1.10
N GLN A 42 1.68 2.94 0.16
CA GLN A 42 2.75 3.07 1.16
C GLN A 42 3.46 1.74 1.41
N GLN A 43 2.72 0.63 1.43
CA GLN A 43 3.28 -0.72 1.61
C GLN A 43 4.17 -1.16 0.44
N VAL A 44 3.74 -0.89 -0.80
CA VAL A 44 4.57 -1.22 -1.98
C VAL A 44 5.81 -0.34 -2.05
N LEU A 45 5.70 0.95 -1.69
CA LEU A 45 6.85 1.85 -1.60
C LEU A 45 7.85 1.40 -0.53
N SER A 46 7.37 1.02 0.65
CA SER A 46 8.24 0.51 1.73
C SER A 46 8.90 -0.82 1.34
N PHE A 47 8.23 -1.66 0.55
CA PHE A 47 8.82 -2.88 0.01
C PHE A 47 10.00 -2.58 -0.92
N VAL A 48 9.83 -1.62 -1.86
CA VAL A 48 10.91 -1.19 -2.77
C VAL A 48 12.02 -0.42 -2.05
N ASP A 49 11.75 0.17 -0.89
CA ASP A 49 12.77 0.80 -0.05
C ASP A 49 13.72 -0.18 0.62
N ASN A 50 13.40 -1.48 0.69
CA ASN A 50 14.31 -2.48 1.26
C ASN A 50 15.63 -2.56 0.47
N ALA A 51 16.77 -2.51 1.17
CA ALA A 51 18.10 -2.53 0.55
C ALA A 51 18.35 -3.78 -0.32
N GLU A 52 17.79 -4.92 0.07
CA GLU A 52 17.85 -6.18 -0.69
C GLU A 52 17.08 -6.07 -2.01
N VAL A 53 15.87 -5.49 -1.98
CA VAL A 53 15.04 -5.25 -3.16
C VAL A 53 15.71 -4.25 -4.09
N GLN A 54 16.28 -3.16 -3.57
CA GLN A 54 17.03 -2.19 -4.38
C GLN A 54 18.24 -2.82 -5.07
N SER A 55 19.01 -3.63 -4.35
CA SER A 55 20.16 -4.35 -4.92
C SER A 55 19.72 -5.28 -6.04
N LYS A 56 18.59 -5.97 -5.87
CA LYS A 56 18.02 -6.84 -6.90
C LYS A 56 17.52 -6.07 -8.11
N LEU A 57 16.87 -4.93 -7.92
CA LEU A 57 16.44 -4.05 -9.02
C LEU A 57 17.64 -3.56 -9.83
N ILE A 58 18.73 -3.16 -9.16
CA ILE A 58 19.98 -2.74 -9.80
C ILE A 58 20.61 -3.90 -10.58
N GLU A 59 20.62 -5.12 -10.03
CA GLU A 59 21.09 -6.34 -10.72
C GLU A 59 20.30 -6.60 -12.01
N LEU A 60 18.99 -6.31 -12.00
CA LEU A 60 18.10 -6.41 -13.15
C LEU A 60 18.21 -5.21 -14.11
N GLY A 61 19.08 -4.23 -13.83
CA GLY A 61 19.30 -3.04 -14.67
C GLY A 61 18.29 -1.91 -14.46
N VAL A 62 17.47 -1.96 -13.41
CA VAL A 62 16.46 -0.94 -13.09
C VAL A 62 16.93 -0.09 -11.92
N SER A 63 16.91 1.23 -12.06
CA SER A 63 17.26 2.10 -10.95
C SER A 63 16.13 2.14 -9.90
N PRO A 64 16.43 2.19 -8.58
CA PRO A 64 15.40 2.29 -7.55
C PRO A 64 14.51 3.54 -7.70
N ALA A 65 15.07 4.64 -8.21
CA ALA A 65 14.33 5.87 -8.46
C ALA A 65 13.29 5.69 -9.59
N GLU A 66 13.67 5.01 -10.67
CA GLU A 66 12.76 4.69 -11.78
C GLU A 66 11.65 3.73 -11.36
N ALA A 67 11.98 2.70 -10.55
CA ALA A 67 10.98 1.79 -9.99
C ALA A 67 9.94 2.54 -9.15
N LYS A 68 10.37 3.46 -8.28
CA LYS A 68 9.47 4.30 -7.48
C LYS A 68 8.60 5.21 -8.35
N GLN A 69 9.17 5.80 -9.40
CA GLN A 69 8.41 6.64 -10.32
C GLN A 69 7.33 5.83 -11.06
N ARG A 70 7.64 4.58 -11.43
CA ARG A 70 6.66 3.68 -12.07
C ARG A 70 5.52 3.34 -11.12
N ILE A 71 5.83 3.00 -9.87
CA ILE A 71 4.83 2.73 -8.81
C ILE A 71 4.00 3.98 -8.51
N ALA A 72 4.62 5.16 -8.52
CA ALA A 72 3.91 6.42 -8.30
C ALA A 72 2.85 6.69 -9.38
N ASN A 73 3.12 6.27 -10.63
CA ASN A 73 2.27 6.42 -11.79
C ASN A 73 1.28 5.25 -12.02
N MET A 74 1.38 4.16 -11.25
CA MET A 74 0.44 3.04 -11.34
C MET A 74 -0.95 3.44 -10.85
N THR A 75 -1.97 2.88 -11.50
CA THR A 75 -3.36 2.99 -11.07
C THR A 75 -3.62 2.10 -9.85
N ASN A 76 -4.69 2.39 -9.11
CA ASN A 76 -5.03 1.63 -7.90
C ASN A 76 -5.19 0.12 -8.18
N GLN A 77 -5.78 -0.26 -9.32
CA GLN A 77 -5.97 -1.66 -9.67
C GLN A 77 -4.67 -2.39 -9.97
N GLU A 78 -3.72 -1.72 -10.64
CA GLU A 78 -2.39 -2.28 -10.91
C GLU A 78 -1.60 -2.44 -9.62
N LEU A 79 -1.76 -1.50 -8.68
CA LEU A 79 -1.07 -1.53 -7.41
C LEU A 79 -1.60 -2.62 -6.47
N ASP A 80 -2.92 -2.86 -6.48
CA ASP A 80 -3.53 -3.97 -5.75
C ASP A 80 -3.10 -5.34 -6.33
N ALA A 81 -3.05 -5.47 -7.66
CA ALA A 81 -2.54 -6.67 -8.31
C ALA A 81 -1.07 -6.94 -7.93
N LEU A 82 -0.23 -5.89 -7.95
CA LEU A 82 1.17 -5.99 -7.54
C LEU A 82 1.32 -6.36 -6.06
N ASN A 83 0.51 -5.77 -5.17
CA ASN A 83 0.55 -6.09 -3.74
C ASN A 83 0.17 -7.56 -3.50
N ASN A 84 -0.85 -8.07 -4.20
CA ASN A 84 -1.21 -9.49 -4.15
C ASN A 84 -0.06 -10.39 -4.61
N GLU A 85 0.58 -10.06 -5.73
CA GLU A 85 1.74 -10.84 -6.23
C GLU A 85 2.93 -10.80 -5.25
N ILE A 86 3.20 -9.64 -4.62
CA ILE A 86 4.23 -9.51 -3.57
C ILE A 86 3.90 -10.38 -2.34
N ASN A 87 2.63 -10.46 -1.95
CA ASN A 87 2.22 -11.31 -0.83
C ASN A 87 2.24 -12.80 -1.17
N GLU A 88 2.00 -13.17 -2.42
CA GLU A 88 2.06 -14.56 -2.90
C GLU A 88 3.49 -15.04 -3.15
N MET A 89 4.42 -14.13 -3.44
CA MET A 89 5.83 -14.46 -3.50
C MET A 89 6.30 -14.94 -2.11
N PRO A 90 7.00 -16.09 -2.02
CA PRO A 90 7.63 -16.51 -0.78
C PRO A 90 8.50 -15.35 -0.28
N ALA A 91 8.38 -14.98 0.99
CA ALA A 91 9.18 -13.92 1.60
C ALA A 91 10.67 -14.28 1.49
N GLY A 92 11.28 -13.97 0.34
CA GLY A 92 12.54 -14.56 -0.12
C GLY A 92 13.79 -13.92 0.46
N GLY A 93 13.65 -13.19 1.57
CA GLY A 93 14.77 -12.55 2.26
C GLY A 93 15.30 -13.39 3.42
N ILE A 94 16.30 -12.82 4.10
CA ILE A 94 16.95 -13.44 5.27
C ILE A 94 15.92 -13.84 6.33
N VAL A 95 14.91 -13.00 6.58
CA VAL A 95 13.86 -13.27 7.57
C VAL A 95 13.04 -14.50 7.18
N GLY A 96 12.60 -14.62 5.93
CA GLY A 96 11.83 -15.78 5.51
C GLY A 96 12.66 -17.06 5.50
N THR A 97 13.94 -16.97 5.11
CA THR A 97 14.86 -18.12 5.17
C THR A 97 15.04 -18.60 6.62
N ILE A 98 15.26 -17.69 7.57
CA ILE A 98 15.34 -18.03 9.00
C ILE A 98 14.05 -18.69 9.45
N VAL A 99 12.89 -18.10 9.16
CA VAL A 99 11.58 -18.67 9.55
C VAL A 99 11.38 -20.05 8.94
N THR A 100 11.69 -20.25 7.66
CA THR A 100 11.59 -21.57 7.00
C THR A 100 12.49 -22.59 7.68
N VAL A 101 13.75 -22.25 7.99
CA VAL A 101 14.66 -23.16 8.71
C VAL A 101 14.10 -23.50 10.09
N LEU A 102 13.58 -22.53 10.84
CA LEU A 102 12.94 -22.78 12.15
C LEU A 102 11.74 -23.74 12.01
N VAL A 103 10.89 -23.56 11.01
CA VAL A 103 9.73 -24.44 10.75
C VAL A 103 10.17 -25.86 10.40
N VAL A 104 11.16 -26.01 9.52
CA VAL A 104 11.70 -27.34 9.15
C VAL A 104 12.25 -28.05 10.39
N VAL A 105 13.07 -27.36 11.18
CA VAL A 105 13.64 -27.92 12.43
C VAL A 105 12.53 -28.27 13.42
N ALA A 106 11.49 -27.45 13.55
CA ALA A 106 10.37 -27.72 14.45
C ALA A 106 9.60 -29.00 14.06
N ILE A 107 9.43 -29.24 12.75
CA ILE A 107 8.80 -30.48 12.26
C ILE A 107 9.69 -31.69 12.54
N LEU A 108 11.01 -31.58 12.32
CA LEU A 108 11.96 -32.65 12.62
C LEU A 108 12.01 -32.99 14.12
N ASP A 109 11.83 -31.98 14.98
CA ASP A 109 11.73 -32.13 16.43
C ASP A 109 10.45 -32.88 16.83
N LEU A 110 9.32 -32.52 16.23
CA LEU A 110 8.04 -33.21 16.45
C LEU A 110 8.11 -34.69 16.04
N MET A 111 8.87 -35.02 15.00
CA MET A 111 9.14 -36.39 14.57
C MET A 111 10.14 -37.14 15.46
N GLY A 112 10.83 -36.46 16.39
CA GLY A 112 11.87 -37.04 17.24
C GLY A 112 13.20 -37.31 16.53
N ILE A 113 13.44 -36.68 15.38
CA ILE A 113 14.71 -36.80 14.63
C ILE A 113 15.76 -35.85 15.22
N THR A 114 15.33 -34.69 15.72
CA THR A 114 16.17 -33.66 16.33
C THR A 114 15.60 -33.24 17.70
N ASP A 115 16.42 -32.64 18.56
CA ASP A 115 15.99 -32.03 19.85
C ASP A 115 16.61 -30.63 19.93
N VAL A 116 16.00 -29.68 19.23
CA VAL A 116 16.49 -28.29 19.14
C VAL A 116 15.59 -27.36 19.96
N TYR A 117 14.30 -27.69 20.07
CA TYR A 117 13.29 -26.95 20.80
C TYR A 117 12.85 -27.75 22.04
N PRO A 118 13.40 -27.46 23.24
CA PRO A 118 13.14 -28.24 24.46
C PRO A 118 11.69 -28.18 24.96
N PHE A 119 10.85 -27.35 24.33
CA PHE A 119 9.43 -27.23 24.61
C PHE A 119 8.54 -28.06 23.66
N ILE A 120 9.10 -28.62 22.58
CA ILE A 120 8.39 -29.53 21.67
C ILE A 120 8.53 -30.95 22.22
N ARG A 121 7.41 -31.67 22.29
CA ARG A 121 7.39 -33.09 22.70
C ARG A 121 7.19 -33.97 21.46
N PRO A 122 8.04 -34.97 21.21
CA PRO A 122 7.86 -35.89 20.08
C PRO A 122 6.52 -36.63 20.17
N ILE A 123 5.82 -36.80 19.05
CA ILE A 123 4.49 -37.44 19.01
C ILE A 123 4.52 -38.96 19.18
N GLY A 124 5.71 -39.57 19.20
CA GLY A 124 5.92 -41.02 19.29
C GLY A 124 6.65 -41.50 20.55
N SER A 125 6.82 -40.64 21.55
CA SER A 125 7.46 -40.98 22.85
C SER A 125 6.45 -41.20 23.97
#